data_AF-A0A525DBM9-F1
#
_entry.id   AF-A0A525DBM9-F1
#
_cell.length_a   1.000
_cell.length_b   1.000
_cell.length_c   1.000
_cell.angle_alpha   90.00
_cell.angle_beta   90.00
_cell.angle_gamma   90.00
#
_symmetry.space_group_name_H-M   'P 1'
#
loop_
_entity.id
_entity.type
_entity.pdbx_description
1 polymer ?
#
loop_
_entity_poly.entity_id
_entity_poly.type
_entity_poly.pdbx_seq_one_letter_code
_entity_poly.pdbx_strand_id
1 'polypeptide(L)'
;KGAYVTQMNLVCTVGEEEYAFTMKGESLNVTSLKTPVVQKPSGRDDIEGAILEKTYFYTKVFQVIDSLFLKYTQLRTNDEWKRSQLVEIREWINS
;
A
#
# COMPACT_ATOMS: atom_id res chain seq x y z
N LYS A 1 18.58 -10.92 19.04
CA LYS A 1 18.43 -11.20 17.59
C LYS A 1 17.01 -10.81 17.21
N GLY A 2 16.81 -9.68 16.53
CA GLY A 2 15.48 -9.25 16.10
C GLY A 2 15.10 -9.94 14.79
N ALA A 3 13.86 -10.43 14.68
CA ALA A 3 13.34 -10.94 13.41
C ALA A 3 13.13 -9.77 12.45
N TYR A 4 13.64 -9.88 11.22
CA TYR A 4 13.42 -8.90 10.16
C TYR A 4 12.18 -9.28 9.37
N VAL A 5 11.24 -8.34 9.21
CA VAL A 5 10.03 -8.55 8.42
C VAL A 5 10.38 -8.41 6.95
N THR A 6 10.43 -9.53 6.24
CA THR A 6 10.71 -9.58 4.79
C THR A 6 9.44 -9.47 3.94
N GLN A 7 8.28 -9.76 4.52
CA GLN A 7 7.00 -9.79 3.83
C GLN A 7 5.84 -9.44 4.78
N MET A 8 4.84 -8.73 4.27
CA MET A 8 3.64 -8.36 5.01
C MET A 8 2.39 -8.71 4.21
N ASN A 9 1.36 -9.22 4.89
CA ASN A 9 0.01 -9.37 4.33
C ASN A 9 -0.82 -8.19 4.81
N LEU A 10 -1.41 -7.46 3.88
CA LEU A 10 -2.09 -6.20 4.13
C LEU A 10 -3.53 -6.27 3.65
N VAL A 11 -4.41 -5.68 4.44
CA VAL A 11 -5.74 -5.25 4.01
C VAL A 11 -5.68 -3.72 3.94
N CYS A 12 -6.02 -3.17 2.79
CA CYS A 12 -6.05 -1.74 2.52
C CYS A 12 -7.48 -1.35 2.17
N THR A 13 -8.01 -0.36 2.88
CA THR A 13 -9.36 0.15 2.66
C THR A 13 -9.26 1.59 2.18
N VAL A 14 -9.87 1.89 1.03
CA VAL A 14 -9.92 3.23 0.43
C VAL A 14 -11.37 3.59 0.17
N GLY A 15 -11.95 4.43 1.03
CA GLY A 15 -13.39 4.67 0.99
C GLY A 15 -14.16 3.39 1.29
N GLU A 16 -15.00 2.95 0.36
CA GLU A 16 -15.79 1.70 0.45
C GLU A 16 -15.08 0.49 -0.20
N GLU A 17 -13.92 0.72 -0.83
CA GLU A 17 -13.18 -0.32 -1.55
C GLU A 17 -12.20 -1.02 -0.60
N GLU A 18 -12.24 -2.35 -0.57
CA GLU A 18 -11.29 -3.18 0.18
C GLU A 18 -10.36 -3.94 -0.77
N TYR A 19 -9.07 -3.93 -0.44
CA TYR A 19 -8.00 -4.58 -1.17
C TYR A 19 -7.23 -5.49 -0.21
N ALA A 20 -6.87 -6.69 -0.66
CA ALA A 20 -6.01 -7.59 0.10
C ALA A 20 -4.81 -8.01 -0.74
N PHE A 21 -3.60 -7.82 -0.23
CA PHE A 21 -2.38 -8.15 -0.96
C PHE A 21 -1.22 -8.45 -0.03
N THR A 22 -0.15 -8.99 -0.62
CA THR A 22 1.11 -9.23 0.07
C THR A 22 2.15 -8.27 -0.49
N MET A 23 2.99 -7.71 0.38
CA MET A 23 4.08 -6.80 0.00
C MET A 23 5.43 -7.31 0.50
N LYS A 24 6.44 -7.33 -0.36
CA LYS A 24 7.82 -7.67 0.01
C LYS A 24 8.58 -6.43 0.48
N GLY A 25 9.27 -6.52 1.61
CA GLY A 25 9.94 -5.36 2.23
C GLY A 25 11.10 -4.80 1.40
N GLU A 26 11.89 -5.65 0.74
CA GLU A 26 13.11 -5.24 0.03
C GLU A 26 12.82 -4.48 -1.28
N SER A 27 11.71 -4.78 -1.93
CA SER A 27 11.39 -4.25 -3.26
C SER A 27 10.04 -3.56 -3.35
N LEU A 28 9.26 -3.56 -2.27
CA LEU A 28 7.85 -3.15 -2.25
C LEU A 28 6.97 -3.86 -3.28
N ASN A 29 7.40 -5.04 -3.77
CA ASN A 29 6.63 -5.79 -4.76
C ASN A 29 5.32 -6.27 -4.15
N VAL A 30 4.23 -6.02 -4.88
CA VAL A 30 2.89 -6.47 -4.54
C VAL A 30 2.63 -7.81 -5.21
N THR A 31 2.19 -8.80 -4.43
CA THR A 31 1.74 -10.11 -4.91
C THR A 31 0.35 -10.42 -4.40
N SER A 32 -0.34 -11.36 -5.06
CA SER A 32 -1.66 -11.87 -4.64
C SER A 32 -2.71 -10.78 -4.39
N LEU A 33 -2.67 -9.70 -5.16
CA LEU A 33 -3.61 -8.59 -5.02
C LEU A 33 -5.02 -9.00 -5.44
N LYS A 34 -5.91 -9.01 -4.45
CA LYS A 34 -7.36 -9.11 -4.59
C LYS A 34 -7.93 -7.69 -4.56
N THR A 35 -8.65 -7.34 -5.62
CA THR A 35 -9.38 -6.08 -5.76
C THR A 35 -10.84 -6.27 -5.35
N PRO A 36 -11.62 -5.17 -5.25
CA PRO A 36 -13.07 -5.25 -5.26
C PRO A 36 -13.62 -6.10 -6.42
N VAL A 37 -14.84 -6.60 -6.23
CA VAL A 37 -15.54 -7.45 -7.19
C VAL A 37 -15.96 -6.61 -8.40
N VAL A 38 -15.48 -6.99 -9.57
CA VAL A 38 -15.92 -6.45 -10.87
C VAL A 38 -17.06 -7.34 -11.38
N GLN A 39 -18.11 -6.74 -11.94
CA GLN A 39 -19.23 -7.51 -12.50
C GLN A 39 -18.74 -8.40 -13.65
N LYS A 40 -19.33 -9.60 -13.76
CA LYS A 40 -18.94 -10.54 -14.81
C LYS A 40 -19.44 -10.03 -16.15
N PRO A 41 -18.56 -9.87 -17.16
CA PRO A 41 -18.99 -9.33 -18.43
C PRO A 41 -19.86 -10.32 -19.21
N SER A 42 -20.88 -9.78 -19.86
CA SER A 42 -21.93 -10.49 -20.62
C SER A 42 -21.81 -10.31 -22.14
N GLY A 43 -20.98 -9.37 -22.60
CA GLY A 43 -20.75 -9.06 -24.01
C GLY A 43 -19.41 -8.35 -24.24
N ARG A 44 -19.06 -8.06 -25.50
CA ARG A 44 -17.74 -7.51 -25.86
C ARG A 44 -17.46 -6.15 -25.23
N ASP A 45 -18.42 -5.23 -25.26
CA ASP A 45 -18.26 -3.89 -24.69
C ASP A 45 -18.19 -3.93 -23.15
N ASP A 46 -18.88 -4.91 -22.54
CA ASP A 46 -18.84 -5.17 -21.10
C ASP A 46 -17.45 -5.70 -20.66
N ILE A 47 -16.78 -6.49 -21.53
CA ILE A 47 -15.40 -6.94 -21.28
C ILE A 47 -14.44 -5.74 -21.21
N GLU A 48 -14.58 -4.77 -22.13
CA GLU A 48 -13.74 -3.58 -22.13
C GLU A 48 -13.93 -2.77 -20.85
N GLY A 49 -15.19 -2.53 -20.46
CA GLY A 49 -15.53 -1.86 -19.19
C GLY A 49 -14.93 -2.57 -17.97
N ALA A 50 -15.08 -3.89 -17.89
CA ALA A 50 -14.53 -4.70 -16.80
C ALA A 50 -12.99 -4.63 -16.72
N ILE A 51 -12.29 -4.59 -17.86
CA ILE A 51 -10.83 -4.45 -17.90
C ILE A 51 -10.40 -3.07 -17.40
N LEU A 52 -11.10 -2.00 -17.83
CA LEU A 52 -10.80 -0.63 -17.41
C LEU A 52 -11.03 -0.46 -15.90
N GLU A 53 -12.16 -0.95 -15.38
CA GLU A 53 -12.47 -0.92 -13.95
C GLU A 53 -11.42 -1.71 -13.14
N LYS A 54 -11.06 -2.90 -13.60
CA LYS A 54 -10.03 -3.72 -12.94
C LYS A 54 -8.68 -2.99 -12.92
N THR A 55 -8.30 -2.36 -14.03
CA THR A 55 -7.07 -1.57 -14.13
C THR A 55 -7.08 -0.40 -13.15
N TYR A 56 -8.20 0.31 -13.05
CA TYR A 56 -8.39 1.38 -12.07
C TYR A 56 -8.14 0.89 -10.64
N PHE A 57 -8.74 -0.24 -10.23
CA PHE A 57 -8.50 -0.81 -8.90
C PHE A 57 -7.03 -1.19 -8.65
N TYR A 58 -6.33 -1.74 -9.65
CA TYR A 58 -4.89 -2.00 -9.52
C TYR A 58 -4.10 -0.71 -9.29
N THR A 59 -4.39 0.35 -10.06
CA THR A 59 -3.67 1.62 -9.92
C THR A 59 -3.86 2.28 -8.55
N LYS A 60 -5.03 2.11 -7.90
CA LYS A 60 -5.30 2.66 -6.57
C LYS A 60 -4.35 2.13 -5.50
N VAL A 61 -4.08 0.83 -5.48
CA VAL A 61 -3.16 0.24 -4.49
C VAL A 61 -1.75 0.80 -4.67
N PHE A 62 -1.28 0.93 -5.91
CA PHE A 62 0.04 1.53 -6.17
C PHE A 62 0.10 3.00 -5.78
N GLN A 63 -0.95 3.79 -6.07
CA GLN A 63 -1.03 5.19 -5.65
C GLN A 63 -0.94 5.34 -4.12
N VAL A 64 -1.57 4.43 -3.36
CA VAL A 64 -1.47 4.43 -1.88
C VAL A 64 -0.03 4.16 -1.44
N ILE A 65 0.60 3.11 -1.98
CA ILE A 65 1.97 2.73 -1.63
C ILE A 65 2.95 3.86 -1.97
N ASP A 66 2.85 4.43 -3.17
CA ASP A 66 3.72 5.51 -3.64
C ASP A 66 3.56 6.76 -2.78
N SER A 67 2.32 7.13 -2.44
CA SER A 67 2.04 8.30 -1.59
C SER A 67 2.58 8.11 -0.17
N LEU A 68 2.41 6.92 0.41
CA LEU A 68 2.95 6.58 1.73
C LEU A 68 4.48 6.59 1.72
N PHE A 69 5.10 6.02 0.69
CA PHE A 69 6.55 5.99 0.56
C PHE A 69 7.12 7.40 0.36
N LEU A 70 6.49 8.22 -0.48
CA LEU A 70 6.86 9.63 -0.64
C LEU A 70 6.77 10.39 0.69
N LYS A 71 5.67 10.21 1.44
CA LYS A 71 5.49 10.85 2.74
C LYS A 71 6.56 10.39 3.73
N TYR A 72 6.86 9.10 3.75
CA TYR A 72 7.95 8.55 4.55
C TYR A 72 9.29 9.20 4.19
N THR A 73 9.65 9.28 2.90
CA THR A 73 10.90 9.90 2.45
C THR A 73 10.98 11.35 2.88
N GLN A 74 9.92 12.14 2.65
CA GLN A 74 9.86 13.55 3.08
C GLN A 74 10.07 13.70 4.58
N LEU A 75 9.43 12.86 5.40
CA LEU A 75 9.62 12.87 6.85
C LEU A 75 11.07 12.49 7.22
N ARG A 76 11.64 11.46 6.59
CA ARG A 76 12.98 10.96 6.90
C ARG A 76 14.12 11.87 6.46
N THR A 77 13.91 12.65 5.40
CA THR A 77 14.91 13.60 4.88
C THR A 77 14.75 14.99 5.46
N ASN A 78 13.68 15.26 6.22
CA ASN A 78 13.50 16.55 6.89
C ASN A 78 14.51 16.69 8.04
N ASP A 79 15.13 17.87 8.16
CA ASP A 79 16.09 18.19 9.23
C ASP A 79 15.49 18.05 10.64
N GLU A 80 14.18 18.25 10.78
CA GLU A 80 13.46 18.08 12.04
C GLU A 80 13.35 16.62 12.49
N TRP A 81 13.51 15.66 11.58
CA TRP A 81 13.41 14.23 11.88
C TRP A 81 14.25 13.82 13.10
N LYS A 82 15.51 14.25 13.13
CA LYS A 82 16.44 13.90 14.20
C LYS A 82 16.13 14.64 15.51
N ARG A 83 15.41 15.76 15.45
CA ARG A 83 15.16 16.67 16.57
C ARG A 83 13.86 16.35 17.31
N SER A 84 12.83 15.88 16.62
CA SER A 84 11.52 15.55 17.23
C SER A 84 11.13 14.09 17.02
N GLN A 85 10.79 13.71 15.80
CA GLN A 85 10.14 12.43 15.48
C GLN A 85 10.97 11.21 15.90
N LEU A 86 12.30 11.25 15.71
CA LEU A 86 13.18 10.17 16.16
C LEU A 86 13.25 10.05 17.68
N VAL A 87 13.18 11.18 18.39
CA VAL A 87 13.21 11.22 19.85
C VAL A 87 11.94 10.59 20.39
N GLU A 88 10.77 11.01 19.89
CA GLU A 88 9.47 10.47 20.27
C GLU A 88 9.37 8.95 20.04
N ILE A 89 9.86 8.46 18.90
CA ILE A 89 9.87 7.01 18.62
C ILE A 89 10.77 6.25 19.61
N ARG A 90 11.93 6.81 19.97
CA ARG A 90 12.83 6.19 20.94
C ARG A 90 12.23 6.19 22.34
N GLU A 91 11.55 7.25 22.73
CA GLU A 91 10.83 7.32 24.00
C GLU A 91 9.72 6.27 24.05
N TRP A 92 8.92 6.15 22.98
CA TRP A 92 7.89 5.12 22.88
C TRP A 92 8.44 3.68 22.96
N ILE A 93 9.57 3.39 22.30
CA ILE A 93 10.20 2.05 22.36
C ILE A 93 10.69 1.70 23.77
N ASN A 94 11.07 2.71 24.56
CA ASN A 94 11.55 2.53 25.94
C ASN A 94 10.43 2.69 26.99
N SER A 95 9.19 2.91 26.57
CA SER A 95 8.00 2.99 27.43
C SER A 95 7.39 1.62 27.64
#